data_AF-A0AAV9WNE6-F1
#
_entry.id   AF-A0AAV9WNE6-F1
#
_cell.length_a   1.000
_cell.length_b   1.000
_cell.length_c   1.000
_cell.angle_alpha   90.00
_cell.angle_beta   90.00
_cell.angle_gamma   90.00
#
_symmetry.space_group_name_H-M   'P 1'
#
loop_
_entity.id
_entity.type
_entity.pdbx_description
1 polymer ?
#
loop_
_entity_poly.entity_id
_entity_poly.type
_entity_poly.pdbx_seq_one_letter_code
_entity_poly.pdbx_strand_id
1 'polypeptide(L)'
;MPVTYNYEYKSTESASTPEGSASRTVHTTPSGTTVSTTLQPAGGQASTSTQHYPADSGNQGSDPPSLSREEAERRYLEAMEDEYAKREGGA
;
A
#
# COMPACT_ATOMS: atom_id res chain seq x y z
N MET A 1 28.84 10.46 20.08
CA MET A 1 28.67 10.11 18.66
C MET A 1 27.19 10.10 18.37
N PRO A 2 26.68 10.76 17.32
CA PRO A 2 25.27 10.67 16.96
C PRO A 2 24.94 9.23 16.54
N VAL A 3 23.80 8.71 17.01
CA VAL A 3 23.29 7.39 16.62
C VAL A 3 22.49 7.58 15.34
N THR A 4 22.95 6.98 14.24
CA THR A 4 22.21 6.97 12.97
C THR A 4 21.29 5.75 12.97
N TYR A 5 19.98 5.98 12.97
CA TYR A 5 19.00 4.92 12.79
C TYR A 5 18.79 4.68 11.29
N ASN A 6 19.22 3.52 10.81
CA ASN A 6 18.90 3.07 9.47
C ASN A 6 17.52 2.42 9.50
N TYR A 7 16.54 3.05 8.87
CA TYR A 7 15.22 2.46 8.65
C TYR A 7 15.15 1.94 7.22
N GLU A 8 14.94 0.64 7.07
CA GLU A 8 14.65 -0.01 5.79
C GLU A 8 13.30 -0.69 5.93
N TYR A 9 12.39 -0.39 5.01
CA TYR A 9 11.07 -1.01 4.96
C TYR A 9 10.89 -1.73 3.63
N LYS A 10 10.48 -2.99 3.72
CA LYS A 10 10.14 -3.83 2.58
C LYS A 10 8.75 -4.37 2.80
N SER A 11 7.88 -4.11 1.83
CA SER A 11 6.56 -4.72 1.77
C SER A 11 6.37 -5.38 0.42
N THR A 12 5.74 -6.54 0.41
CA THR A 12 5.30 -7.19 -0.81
C THR A 12 3.89 -7.68 -0.60
N GLU A 13 3.00 -7.23 -1.47
CA GLU A 13 1.62 -7.69 -1.54
C GLU A 13 1.45 -8.40 -2.89
N SER A 14 0.70 -9.50 -2.87
CA SER A 14 0.38 -10.26 -4.06
C SER A 14 -1.04 -10.74 -3.97
N ALA A 15 -1.79 -10.53 -5.05
CA ALA A 15 -3.15 -10.99 -5.21
C ALA A 15 -3.24 -11.86 -6.46
N SER A 16 -3.94 -12.99 -6.35
CA SER A 16 -4.19 -13.89 -7.46
C SER A 16 -5.69 -14.10 -7.59
N THR A 17 -6.22 -13.87 -8.78
CA THR A 17 -7.61 -14.10 -9.15
C THR A 17 -7.66 -14.99 -10.39
N PRO A 18 -8.83 -15.54 -10.74
CA PRO A 18 -8.99 -16.26 -12.00
C PRO A 18 -8.68 -15.41 -13.25
N GLU A 19 -8.75 -14.08 -13.13
CA GLU A 19 -8.46 -13.12 -14.21
C GLU A 19 -6.96 -12.80 -14.34
N GLY A 20 -6.13 -13.19 -13.37
CA GLY A 20 -4.69 -12.95 -13.38
C GLY A 20 -4.05 -12.84 -12.00
N SER A 21 -2.80 -12.41 -11.97
CA SER A 21 -2.08 -12.12 -10.73
C SER A 21 -1.51 -10.71 -10.75
N ALA A 22 -1.52 -10.06 -9.60
CA ALA A 22 -0.92 -8.76 -9.36
C ALA A 22 0.06 -8.91 -8.20
N SER A 23 1.23 -8.30 -8.31
CA SER A 23 2.20 -8.20 -7.22
C SER A 23 2.70 -6.77 -7.14
N ARG A 24 2.82 -6.25 -5.93
CA ARG A 24 3.38 -4.93 -5.66
C ARG A 24 4.41 -5.04 -4.56
N THR A 25 5.60 -4.52 -4.83
CA THR A 25 6.72 -4.48 -3.90
C THR A 25 7.06 -3.03 -3.61
N VAL A 26 7.14 -2.67 -2.34
CA VAL A 26 7.55 -1.36 -1.86
C VAL A 26 8.85 -1.52 -1.07
N HIS A 27 9.85 -0.72 -1.42
CA HIS A 27 11.15 -0.71 -0.77
C HIS A 27 11.53 0.72 -0.41
N THR A 28 11.47 1.04 0.88
CA THR A 28 11.80 2.37 1.40
C THR A 28 13.15 2.32 2.10
N THR A 29 14.01 3.23 1.70
CA THR A 29 15.35 3.46 2.24
C THR A 29 15.48 4.93 2.64
N PRO A 30 16.51 5.32 3.40
CA PRO A 30 16.78 6.73 3.66
C PRO A 30 17.00 7.56 2.38
N SER A 31 17.38 6.93 1.26
CA SER A 31 17.53 7.59 -0.05
C SER A 31 16.22 7.78 -0.82
N GLY A 32 15.16 7.05 -0.49
CA GLY A 32 13.89 7.12 -1.21
C GLY A 32 13.08 5.82 -1.16
N THR A 33 11.92 5.83 -1.83
CA THR A 33 11.02 4.70 -1.95
C THR A 33 10.97 4.19 -3.39
N THR A 34 11.19 2.91 -3.60
CA THR A 34 10.96 2.23 -4.88
C THR A 34 9.67 1.43 -4.80
N VAL A 35 8.79 1.60 -5.77
CA VAL A 35 7.56 0.82 -5.92
C VAL A 35 7.67 0.03 -7.23
N SER A 36 7.55 -1.29 -7.17
CA SER A 36 7.49 -2.16 -8.33
C SER A 36 6.17 -2.88 -8.37
N THR A 37 5.41 -2.75 -9.45
CA THR A 37 4.12 -3.41 -9.65
C THR A 37 4.21 -4.33 -10.86
N THR A 38 3.88 -5.59 -10.69
CA THR A 38 3.78 -6.59 -11.75
C THR A 38 2.32 -7.02 -11.88
N LEU A 39 1.78 -6.96 -13.10
CA LEU A 39 0.44 -7.39 -13.46
C LEU A 39 0.54 -8.46 -14.53
N GLN A 40 -0.03 -9.64 -14.27
CA GLN A 40 -0.06 -10.75 -15.20
C GLN A 40 -1.50 -11.22 -15.40
N PRO A 41 -2.17 -10.81 -16.49
CA PRO A 41 -3.52 -11.28 -16.80
C PRO A 41 -3.54 -12.76 -17.19
N ALA A 42 -4.66 -13.44 -16.96
CA ALA A 42 -4.88 -14.84 -17.31
C ALA A 42 -4.92 -15.00 -18.84
N GLY A 43 -3.79 -15.43 -19.41
CA GLY A 43 -3.63 -15.64 -20.85
C GLY A 43 -2.92 -14.52 -21.60
N GLY A 44 -2.42 -13.48 -20.91
CA GLY A 44 -1.63 -12.41 -21.50
C GLY A 44 -0.18 -12.38 -21.00
N GLN A 45 0.60 -11.43 -21.53
CA GLN A 45 1.97 -11.20 -21.07
C GLN A 45 1.98 -10.40 -19.76
N ALA A 46 2.90 -10.75 -18.87
CA ALA A 46 3.15 -9.97 -17.67
C ALA A 46 3.69 -8.57 -18.02
N SER A 47 3.18 -7.56 -17.34
CA SER A 47 3.63 -6.17 -17.41
C SER A 47 4.21 -5.76 -16.07
N THR A 48 5.41 -5.18 -16.07
CA THR A 48 6.07 -4.67 -14.86
C THR A 48 6.29 -3.18 -14.98
N SER A 49 5.97 -2.44 -13.92
CA SER A 49 6.20 -1.01 -13.78
C SER A 49 6.99 -0.73 -12.50
N THR A 50 8.10 -0.01 -12.61
CA THR A 50 8.93 0.38 -11.47
C THR A 50 9.01 1.90 -11.40
N GLN A 51 8.68 2.45 -10.24
CA GLN A 51 8.76 3.88 -9.94
C GLN A 51 9.68 4.12 -8.75
N HIS A 52 10.54 5.13 -8.84
CA HIS A 52 11.46 5.52 -7.78
C HIS A 52 11.16 6.95 -7.33
N TYR A 53 10.92 7.12 -6.03
CA TYR A 53 10.60 8.37 -5.37
C TYR A 53 11.78 8.75 -4.46
N PRO A 54 12.63 9.72 -4.85
CA PRO A 54 13.78 10.13 -4.03
C PRO A 54 13.33 10.84 -2.74
N ALA A 55 14.08 10.65 -1.64
CA ALA A 55 13.77 11.23 -0.33
C ALA A 55 13.96 12.75 -0.25
N ASP A 56 14.76 13.33 -1.17
CA ASP A 56 15.10 14.76 -1.20
C ASP A 56 13.97 15.62 -1.84
N SER A 57 13.02 14.97 -2.51
CA SER A 57 11.84 15.64 -3.05
C SER A 57 10.84 15.93 -1.93
N GLY A 58 11.13 16.97 -1.15
CA GLY A 58 10.12 17.62 -0.32
C GLY A 58 8.89 17.89 -1.18
N ASN A 59 7.76 17.31 -0.78
CA ASN A 59 6.43 17.61 -1.30
C ASN A 59 6.07 17.01 -2.67
N GLN A 60 5.93 15.68 -2.76
CA GLN A 60 4.93 15.07 -3.64
C GLN A 60 4.24 13.90 -2.93
N GLY A 61 3.10 14.22 -2.30
CA GLY A 61 2.12 13.26 -1.84
C GLY A 61 1.76 12.33 -3.00
N SER A 62 2.25 11.11 -2.95
CA SER A 62 1.68 9.99 -3.68
C SER A 62 0.51 9.47 -2.86
N ASP A 63 -0.53 10.28 -2.74
CA ASP A 63 -1.86 9.84 -2.38
C ASP A 63 -2.39 8.99 -3.55
N PRO A 64 -2.54 7.66 -3.43
CA PRO A 64 -3.46 6.94 -4.30
C PRO A 64 -4.84 7.54 -4.02
N PRO A 65 -5.58 8.09 -5.02
CA PRO A 65 -6.59 9.14 -4.84
C PRO A 65 -7.21 9.09 -3.46
N SER A 66 -6.54 9.73 -2.51
CA SER A 66 -6.85 9.53 -1.12
C SER A 66 -8.07 10.39 -0.93
N LEU A 67 -9.22 9.75 -0.74
CA LEU A 67 -10.14 10.29 0.25
C LEU A 67 -9.24 10.71 1.41
N SER A 68 -9.25 12.00 1.76
CA SER A 68 -8.39 12.61 2.78
C SER A 68 -8.10 11.59 3.85
N ARG A 69 -6.86 11.46 4.34
CA ARG A 69 -6.51 10.53 5.43
C ARG A 69 -7.60 10.42 6.51
N GLU A 70 -8.27 11.54 6.78
CA GLU A 70 -9.44 11.69 7.65
C GLU A 70 -10.71 10.93 7.21
N GLU A 71 -11.06 10.86 5.93
CA GLU A 71 -12.13 10.00 5.38
C GLU A 71 -11.78 8.52 5.39
N ALA A 72 -10.53 8.17 5.10
CA ALA A 72 -10.08 6.77 5.16
C ALA A 72 -10.09 6.25 6.60
N GLU A 73 -9.62 7.06 7.55
CA GLU A 73 -9.70 6.78 8.99
C GLU A 73 -11.17 6.73 9.46
N ARG A 74 -12.05 7.62 9.00
CA ARG A 74 -13.49 7.60 9.34
C ARG A 74 -14.18 6.31 8.87
N ARG A 75 -13.98 5.90 7.61
CA ARG A 75 -14.57 4.66 7.08
C ARG A 75 -14.02 3.41 7.76
N TYR A 76 -12.75 3.44 8.17
CA TYR A 76 -12.13 2.33 8.90
C TYR A 76 -12.73 2.17 10.32
N LEU A 77 -12.97 3.28 11.03
CA LEU A 77 -13.66 3.24 12.32
C LEU A 77 -15.12 2.76 12.18
N GLU A 78 -15.86 3.26 11.20
CA GLU A 78 -17.27 2.88 10.95
C GLU A 78 -17.40 1.38 10.62
N ALA A 79 -16.50 0.84 9.81
CA ALA A 79 -16.48 -0.60 9.49
C ALA A 79 -16.16 -1.48 10.72
N MET A 80 -15.34 -1.00 11.66
CA MET A 80 -15.06 -1.71 12.91
C MET A 80 -16.25 -1.70 13.87
N GLU A 81 -17.02 -0.61 13.91
CA GLU A 81 -18.21 -0.50 14.76
C GLU A 81 -19.33 -1.45 14.30
N ASP A 82 -19.53 -1.57 12.98
CA ASP A 82 -20.50 -2.50 12.37
C ASP A 82 -20.18 -3.98 12.64
N GLU A 83 -18.90 -4.36 12.68
CA GLU A 83 -18.48 -5.73 13.04
C GLU A 83 -18.72 -6.04 14.52
N TYR A 84 -18.54 -5.06 15.41
CA TYR A 84 -18.83 -5.21 16.84
C TYR A 84 -20.34 -5.32 17.12
N ALA A 85 -21.16 -4.53 16.42
CA ALA A 85 -22.62 -4.58 16.54
C ALA A 85 -23.20 -5.94 16.09
N LYS A 86 -22.64 -6.56 15.04
CA LYS A 86 -23.07 -7.90 14.58
C LYS A 86 -22.70 -9.05 15.53
N ARG A 87 -21.71 -8.87 16.40
CA ARG A 87 -21.24 -9.92 17.32
C ARG A 87 -21.94 -9.91 18.67
N GLU A 88 -22.42 -8.76 19.13
CA GLU A 88 -23.17 -8.61 20.40
C GLU A 88 -24.66 -8.29 20.20
N GLY A 89 -25.10 -7.91 18.99
CA GLY A 89 -26.48 -7.55 18.67
C GLY A 89 -27.30 -8.70 18.10
N GLY A 90 -27.35 -9.83 18.82
CA GLY A 90 -28.46 -10.77 18.68
C GLY A 90 -29.66 -10.27 19.48
N ALA A 91 -30.52 -9.46 18.85
CA ALA A 91 -31.89 -9.19 19.26
C ALA A 91 -32.76 -8.90 18.04
#